data_AF-A0A1A6H7P9-F1
#
_entry.id   AF-A0A1A6H7P9-F1
#
_cell.length_a   1.000
_cell.length_b   1.000
_cell.length_c   1.000
_cell.angle_alpha   90.00
_cell.angle_beta   90.00
_cell.angle_gamma   90.00
#
_symmetry.space_group_name_H-M   'P 1'
#
loop_
_entity.id
_entity.type
_entity.pdbx_description
1 polymer ?
#
loop_
_entity_poly.entity_id
_entity_poly.type
_entity_poly.pdbx_seq_one_letter_code
_entity_poly.pdbx_strand_id
1 'polypeptide(L)'
;MEANTELVISTVCSSFVIFQVLFHFVSYWFSAKVSPGYNNLSIEKKIEWNSRVVSSCHSLLVGIFGLYLFLFDEPTIADPLWGESTLVKLNIATASGYLISDLLIILLNWKVIGDKFFVVHHCAALTAYYFVL
;
A
#
# COMPACT_ATOMS: atom_id res chain seq x y z
N MET A 1 -1.42 17.46 19.21
CA MET A 1 -0.35 16.49 18.89
C MET A 1 -0.90 15.06 18.94
N GLU A 2 -1.55 14.65 20.03
CA GLU A 2 -2.18 13.31 20.17
C GLU A 2 -3.23 12.97 19.08
N ALA A 3 -4.10 13.91 18.71
CA ALA A 3 -5.12 13.68 17.68
C ALA A 3 -4.55 13.37 16.28
N ASN A 4 -3.32 13.82 15.98
CA ASN A 4 -2.67 13.52 14.70
C ASN A 4 -2.08 12.09 14.71
N THR A 5 -1.52 11.68 15.86
CA THR A 5 -0.99 10.32 16.05
C THR A 5 -2.09 9.27 16.01
N GLU A 6 -3.23 9.49 16.67
CA GLU A 6 -4.38 8.57 16.61
C GLU A 6 -4.90 8.40 15.18
N LEU A 7 -4.97 9.51 14.43
CA LEU A 7 -5.39 9.49 13.03
C LEU A 7 -4.41 8.68 12.18
N VAL A 8 -3.10 8.92 12.30
CA VAL A 8 -2.06 8.17 11.58
C VAL A 8 -2.15 6.68 11.88
N ILE A 9 -2.23 6.28 13.16
CA ILE A 9 -2.34 4.87 13.55
C ILE A 9 -3.60 4.24 12.97
N SER A 10 -4.74 4.94 13.07
CA SER A 10 -6.01 4.50 12.50
C SER A 10 -5.91 4.32 10.98
N THR A 11 -5.25 5.24 10.27
CA THR A 11 -5.01 5.15 8.83
C THR A 11 -4.11 3.98 8.47
N VAL A 12 -3.03 3.72 9.21
CA VAL A 12 -2.16 2.54 9.00
C VAL A 12 -2.98 1.25 9.17
N CYS A 13 -3.69 1.11 10.29
CA CYS A 13 -4.47 -0.09 10.61
C CYS A 13 -5.61 -0.34 9.61
N SER A 14 -6.38 0.69 9.28
CA SER A 14 -7.46 0.58 8.30
C SER A 14 -6.93 0.25 6.92
N SER A 15 -5.83 0.88 6.48
CA SER A 15 -5.19 0.59 5.20
C SER A 15 -4.69 -0.85 5.14
N PHE A 16 -4.04 -1.33 6.20
CA PHE A 16 -3.62 -2.73 6.31
C PHE A 16 -4.81 -3.68 6.07
N VAL A 17 -5.92 -3.47 6.80
CA VAL A 17 -7.13 -4.30 6.66
C VAL A 17 -7.71 -4.21 5.25
N ILE A 18 -7.81 -3.00 4.68
CA ILE A 18 -8.34 -2.79 3.34
C ILE A 18 -7.49 -3.56 2.31
N PHE A 19 -6.16 -3.46 2.37
CA PHE A 19 -5.30 -4.17 1.42
C PHE A 19 -5.31 -5.69 1.62
N GLN A 20 -5.49 -6.19 2.85
CA GLN A 20 -5.75 -7.62 3.09
C GLN A 20 -7.07 -8.07 2.45
N VAL A 21 -8.14 -7.29 2.61
CA VAL A 21 -9.45 -7.57 1.99
C VAL A 21 -9.35 -7.52 0.47
N LEU A 22 -8.59 -6.56 -0.07
CA LEU A 22 -8.34 -6.44 -1.50
C LEU A 22 -7.63 -7.70 -2.04
N PHE A 23 -6.63 -8.22 -1.34
CA PHE A 23 -5.92 -9.42 -1.76
C PHE A 23 -6.79 -10.68 -1.69
N HIS A 24 -7.43 -10.92 -0.54
CA HIS A 24 -8.12 -12.18 -0.27
C HIS A 24 -9.48 -12.30 -0.94
N PHE A 25 -10.19 -11.19 -1.16
CA PHE A 25 -11.58 -11.22 -1.63
C PHE A 25 -11.78 -10.43 -2.92
N VAL A 26 -11.44 -9.14 -2.92
CA VAL A 26 -11.83 -8.25 -4.02
C VAL A 26 -11.08 -8.59 -5.29
N SER A 27 -9.78 -8.86 -5.22
CA SER A 27 -8.96 -9.21 -6.39
C SER A 27 -9.47 -10.47 -7.07
N TYR A 28 -9.86 -11.48 -6.30
CA TYR A 28 -10.45 -12.71 -6.83
C TYR A 28 -11.78 -12.42 -7.53
N TRP A 29 -12.72 -11.78 -6.83
CA TRP A 29 -14.06 -11.50 -7.35
C TRP A 29 -14.02 -10.61 -8.61
N PHE A 30 -13.21 -9.56 -8.57
CA PHE A 30 -13.08 -8.62 -9.67
C PHE A 30 -12.41 -9.29 -10.87
N SER A 31 -11.26 -9.95 -10.67
CA SER A 31 -10.49 -10.58 -11.75
C SER A 31 -11.28 -11.69 -12.43
N ALA A 32 -12.03 -12.51 -11.68
CA ALA A 32 -12.90 -13.54 -12.24
C ALA A 32 -14.01 -12.99 -13.15
N LYS A 33 -14.47 -11.75 -12.90
CA LYS A 33 -15.50 -11.08 -13.70
C LYS A 33 -14.93 -10.40 -14.95
N VAL A 34 -13.78 -9.76 -14.85
CA VAL A 34 -13.22 -8.96 -15.95
C VAL A 34 -12.28 -9.75 -16.85
N SER A 35 -11.70 -10.85 -16.36
CA SER A 35 -10.78 -11.71 -17.10
C SER A 35 -11.22 -13.16 -17.01
N PRO A 36 -11.95 -13.69 -18.01
CA PRO A 36 -12.44 -15.08 -18.00
C PRO A 36 -11.33 -16.12 -17.81
N GLY A 37 -10.11 -15.82 -18.28
CA GLY A 37 -8.94 -16.67 -18.12
C GLY A 37 -8.47 -16.82 -16.67
N TYR A 38 -8.81 -15.88 -15.78
CA TYR A 38 -8.43 -15.93 -14.37
C TYR A 38 -8.93 -17.19 -13.67
N ASN A 39 -10.15 -17.63 -13.97
CA ASN A 39 -10.74 -18.81 -13.32
C ASN A 39 -9.96 -20.10 -13.64
N ASN A 40 -9.32 -20.15 -14.80
CA ASN A 40 -8.53 -21.30 -15.28
C ASN A 40 -7.09 -21.31 -14.76
N LEU A 41 -6.65 -20.27 -14.04
CA LEU A 41 -5.31 -20.21 -13.46
C LEU A 41 -5.16 -21.19 -12.29
N SER A 42 -3.94 -21.71 -12.12
CA SER A 42 -3.55 -22.43 -10.91
C SER A 42 -3.61 -21.51 -9.68
N ILE A 43 -3.61 -22.10 -8.48
CA ILE A 43 -3.68 -21.36 -7.22
C ILE A 43 -2.48 -20.41 -7.10
N GLU A 44 -1.28 -20.86 -7.46
CA GLU A 44 -0.05 -20.07 -7.43
C GLU A 44 -0.15 -18.86 -8.35
N LYS A 45 -0.69 -19.04 -9.56
CA LYS A 45 -0.89 -17.93 -10.50
C LYS A 45 -1.98 -16.97 -10.07
N LYS A 46 -3.02 -17.43 -9.35
CA LYS A 46 -4.02 -16.55 -8.74
C LYS A 46 -3.44 -15.73 -7.59
N ILE A 47 -2.56 -16.31 -6.78
CA ILE A 47 -1.84 -15.60 -5.71
C ILE A 47 -0.96 -14.51 -6.31
N GLU A 48 -0.14 -14.85 -7.31
CA GLU A 48 0.72 -13.89 -8.01
C GLU A 48 -0.12 -12.77 -8.65
N TRP A 49 -1.20 -13.13 -9.34
CA TRP A 49 -2.12 -12.17 -9.97
C TRP A 49 -2.75 -11.22 -8.96
N ASN A 50 -3.29 -11.75 -7.86
CA ASN A 50 -3.93 -10.93 -6.83
C ASN A 50 -2.93 -9.97 -6.19
N SER A 51 -1.71 -10.44 -5.89
CA SER A 51 -0.64 -9.56 -5.37
C SER A 51 -0.32 -8.42 -6.35
N ARG A 52 -0.27 -8.69 -7.66
CA ARG A 52 -0.07 -7.66 -8.70
C ARG A 52 -1.23 -6.67 -8.80
N VAL A 53 -2.48 -7.13 -8.64
CA VAL A 53 -3.66 -6.24 -8.60
C VAL A 53 -3.57 -5.30 -7.41
N VAL A 54 -3.31 -5.82 -6.21
CA VAL A 54 -3.27 -5.04 -4.96
C VAL A 54 -2.15 -4.01 -4.99
N SER A 55 -0.94 -4.41 -5.41
CA SER A 55 0.20 -3.49 -5.56
C SER A 55 -0.04 -2.39 -6.61
N SER A 56 -0.74 -2.71 -7.70
CA SER A 56 -1.15 -1.71 -8.71
C SER A 56 -2.17 -0.73 -8.13
N CYS A 57 -3.18 -1.21 -7.40
CA CYS A 57 -4.15 -0.36 -6.72
C CYS A 57 -3.48 0.58 -5.71
N HIS A 58 -2.56 0.05 -4.90
CA HIS A 58 -1.76 0.85 -3.97
C HIS A 58 -0.98 1.94 -4.72
N SER A 59 -0.20 1.55 -5.74
CA SER A 59 0.66 2.47 -6.50
C SER A 59 -0.14 3.60 -7.15
N LEU A 60 -1.32 3.29 -7.72
CA LEU A 60 -2.21 4.29 -8.28
C LEU A 60 -2.77 5.22 -7.20
N LEU A 61 -3.23 4.68 -6.07
CA LEU A 61 -3.78 5.47 -4.98
C LEU A 61 -2.76 6.46 -4.42
N VAL A 62 -1.61 5.97 -3.94
CA VAL A 62 -0.62 6.83 -3.28
C VAL A 62 0.15 7.69 -4.28
N GLY A 63 0.30 7.22 -5.53
CA GLY A 63 0.93 7.98 -6.60
C GLY A 63 0.07 9.15 -7.08
N ILE A 64 -1.23 8.94 -7.32
CA ILE A 64 -2.15 10.04 -7.68
C ILE A 64 -2.28 11.03 -6.52
N PHE A 65 -2.38 10.52 -5.28
CA PHE A 65 -2.45 11.41 -4.12
C PHE A 65 -1.12 12.18 -3.93
N GLY A 66 0.02 11.54 -4.14
CA GLY A 66 1.33 12.19 -4.14
C GLY A 66 1.45 13.28 -5.20
N LEU A 67 0.96 13.04 -6.42
CA LEU A 67 0.90 14.06 -7.49
C LEU A 67 -0.01 15.23 -7.09
N TYR A 68 -1.14 14.97 -6.45
CA TYR A 68 -2.01 16.03 -5.93
C TYR A 68 -1.27 16.88 -4.90
N LEU A 69 -0.60 16.26 -3.93
CA LEU A 69 0.16 16.98 -2.90
C LEU A 69 1.24 17.85 -3.55
N PHE A 70 2.04 17.28 -4.44
CA PHE A 70 3.11 17.99 -5.13
C PHE A 70 2.63 19.20 -5.94
N LEU A 71 1.45 19.13 -6.55
CA LEU A 71 0.93 20.20 -7.42
C LEU A 71 0.06 21.23 -6.71
N PHE A 72 -0.58 20.86 -5.59
CA PHE A 72 -1.66 21.66 -5.01
C PHE A 72 -1.62 21.85 -3.49
N ASP A 73 -0.81 21.10 -2.74
CA ASP A 73 -0.77 21.23 -1.27
C ASP A 73 0.10 22.42 -0.85
N GLU A 74 -0.54 23.50 -0.38
CA GLU A 74 0.13 24.75 -0.01
C GLU A 74 1.31 24.57 0.97
N PRO A 75 1.20 23.77 2.07
CA PRO A 75 2.33 23.53 2.96
C PRO A 75 3.56 22.93 2.26
N THR A 76 3.36 21.92 1.41
CA THR A 76 4.47 21.28 0.68
C THR A 76 5.02 22.15 -0.46
N ILE A 77 4.20 23.02 -1.06
CA ILE A 77 4.67 23.97 -2.08
C ILE A 77 5.50 25.10 -1.42
N ALA A 78 5.05 25.59 -0.27
CA ALA A 78 5.73 26.67 0.45
C ALA A 78 7.07 26.22 1.03
N ASP A 79 7.15 24.98 1.53
CA ASP A 79 8.39 24.35 2.00
C ASP A 79 8.46 22.88 1.52
N PRO A 80 9.13 22.60 0.40
CA PRO A 80 9.22 21.26 -0.17
C PRO A 80 10.01 20.24 0.67
N LEU A 81 10.81 20.71 1.63
CA LEU A 81 11.67 19.85 2.45
C LEU A 81 11.08 19.62 3.85
N TRP A 82 10.53 20.66 4.47
CA TRP A 82 10.07 20.64 5.86
C TRP A 82 8.61 21.04 6.04
N GLY A 83 7.84 21.16 4.96
CA GLY A 83 6.42 21.47 4.99
C GLY A 83 5.61 20.45 5.77
N GLU A 84 4.96 20.89 6.85
CA GLU A 84 4.10 20.04 7.67
C GLU A 84 2.70 19.94 7.07
N SER A 85 2.43 18.86 6.31
CA SER A 85 1.10 18.57 5.77
C SER A 85 0.51 17.30 6.38
N THR A 86 -0.67 17.44 7.00
CA THR A 86 -1.45 16.28 7.47
C THR A 86 -1.79 15.33 6.33
N LEU A 87 -2.03 15.84 5.12
CA LEU A 87 -2.36 14.99 3.96
C LEU A 87 -1.16 14.16 3.50
N VAL A 88 0.06 14.69 3.60
CA VAL A 88 1.29 13.91 3.40
C VAL A 88 1.39 12.78 4.41
N LYS A 89 1.17 13.07 5.71
CA LYS A 89 1.19 12.04 6.77
C LYS A 89 0.14 10.97 6.52
N LEU A 90 -1.06 11.33 6.08
CA LEU A 90 -2.10 10.37 5.70
C LEU A 90 -1.68 9.50 4.50
N ASN A 91 -1.09 10.09 3.46
CA ASN A 91 -0.63 9.33 2.29
C ASN A 91 0.47 8.32 2.66
N ILE A 92 1.44 8.76 3.49
CA ILE A 92 2.52 7.91 4.01
C ILE A 92 1.98 6.82 4.95
N ALA A 93 1.01 7.15 5.81
CA ALA A 93 0.34 6.18 6.68
C ALA A 93 -0.42 5.11 5.87
N THR A 94 -1.13 5.52 4.81
CA THR A 94 -1.79 4.59 3.87
C THR A 94 -0.78 3.68 3.19
N ALA A 95 0.35 4.23 2.71
CA ALA A 95 1.42 3.45 2.12
C ALA A 95 2.05 2.47 3.12
N SER A 96 2.24 2.89 4.37
CA SER A 96 2.77 2.05 5.43
C SER A 96 1.85 0.86 5.73
N GLY A 97 0.54 1.09 5.83
CA GLY A 97 -0.45 0.03 6.00
C GLY A 97 -0.44 -0.99 4.85
N TYR A 98 -0.30 -0.52 3.61
CA TYR A 98 -0.10 -1.39 2.45
C TYR A 98 1.19 -2.22 2.58
N LEU A 99 2.34 -1.59 2.85
CA LEU A 99 3.63 -2.28 2.90
C LEU A 99 3.65 -3.38 3.97
N ILE A 100 3.05 -3.12 5.13
CA ILE A 100 2.90 -4.15 6.18
C ILE A 100 2.01 -5.30 5.70
N SER A 101 0.92 -4.97 5.00
CA SER A 101 -0.03 -5.94 4.44
C SER A 101 0.62 -6.82 3.38
N ASP A 102 1.32 -6.22 2.42
CA ASP A 102 1.98 -6.93 1.32
C ASP A 102 3.16 -7.76 1.84
N LEU A 103 3.94 -7.25 2.81
CA LEU A 103 4.99 -8.02 3.46
C LEU A 103 4.44 -9.27 4.15
N LEU A 104 3.31 -9.16 4.87
CA LEU A 104 2.64 -10.32 5.46
C LEU A 104 2.22 -11.34 4.39
N ILE A 105 1.61 -10.87 3.29
CA ILE A 105 1.18 -11.72 2.17
C ILE A 105 2.38 -12.44 1.54
N ILE A 106 3.49 -11.74 1.33
CA ILE A 106 4.75 -12.29 0.80
C ILE A 106 5.30 -13.38 1.73
N LEU A 107 5.37 -13.12 3.03
CA LEU A 107 5.88 -14.08 4.00
C LEU A 107 5.00 -15.33 4.10
N LEU A 108 3.68 -15.18 4.07
CA LEU A 108 2.74 -16.31 4.09
C LEU A 108 2.74 -17.12 2.78
N ASN A 109 3.08 -16.49 1.66
CA ASN A 109 3.10 -17.12 0.33
C ASN A 109 4.53 -17.23 -0.25
N TRP A 110 5.52 -17.43 0.62
CA TRP A 110 6.94 -17.37 0.26
C TRP A 110 7.33 -18.24 -0.94
N LYS A 111 6.75 -19.44 -1.05
CA LYS A 111 7.05 -20.36 -2.17
C LYS A 111 6.61 -19.85 -3.54
N VAL A 112 5.70 -18.87 -3.59
CA VAL A 112 5.09 -18.37 -4.82
C VAL A 112 5.59 -16.97 -5.15
N ILE A 113 5.58 -16.05 -4.18
CA ILE A 113 5.89 -14.62 -4.36
C ILE A 113 7.01 -14.11 -3.44
N GLY A 114 7.68 -15.01 -2.71
CA GLY A 114 8.78 -14.65 -1.82
C GLY A 114 10.00 -14.14 -2.57
N ASP A 115 10.43 -12.92 -2.26
CA ASP A 115 11.67 -12.33 -2.76
C ASP A 115 12.37 -11.53 -1.66
N LYS A 116 13.66 -11.82 -1.43
CA LYS A 116 14.48 -11.12 -0.43
C LYS A 116 14.61 -9.62 -0.75
N PHE A 117 14.70 -9.25 -2.02
CA PHE A 117 14.77 -7.84 -2.42
C PHE A 117 13.47 -7.11 -2.09
N PHE A 118 12.32 -7.76 -2.26
CA PHE A 118 11.04 -7.19 -1.84
C PHE A 118 10.97 -7.03 -0.33
N VAL A 119 11.42 -8.01 0.45
CA VAL A 119 11.47 -7.85 1.92
C VAL A 119 12.33 -6.66 2.33
N VAL A 120 13.55 -6.54 1.77
CA VAL A 120 14.45 -5.42 2.06
C VAL A 120 13.83 -4.08 1.64
N HIS A 121 13.22 -4.02 0.45
CA HIS A 121 12.51 -2.83 -0.04
C HIS A 121 11.41 -2.38 0.93
N HIS A 122 10.56 -3.31 1.38
CA HIS A 122 9.48 -3.01 2.32
C HIS A 122 10.02 -2.50 3.66
N CYS A 123 11.02 -3.17 4.23
CA CYS A 123 11.63 -2.74 5.49
C CYS A 123 12.30 -1.36 5.38
N ALA A 124 13.01 -1.09 4.27
CA ALA A 124 13.65 0.19 4.02
C ALA A 124 12.62 1.32 3.88
N ALA A 125 11.55 1.10 3.10
CA ALA A 125 10.47 2.07 2.94
C ALA A 125 9.75 2.35 4.26
N LEU A 126 9.40 1.31 5.03
CA LEU A 126 8.77 1.46 6.34
C LEU A 126 9.66 2.21 7.34
N THR A 127 10.97 1.97 7.31
CA THR A 127 11.93 2.68 8.16
C THR A 127 11.99 4.16 7.78
N ALA A 128 12.02 4.49 6.49
CA ALA A 128 11.98 5.87 6.03
C ALA A 128 10.68 6.57 6.45
N TYR A 129 9.54 5.90 6.30
CA TYR A 129 8.24 6.45 6.69
C TYR A 129 8.09 6.65 8.20
N TYR A 130 8.69 5.79 9.01
CA TYR A 130 8.72 5.96 10.47
C TYR A 130 9.41 7.25 10.92
N PHE A 131 10.42 7.74 10.18
CA PHE A 131 11.06 9.02 10.51
C PHE A 131 10.25 10.25 10.12
N VAL A 132 9.24 10.09 9.25
CA VAL A 132 8.40 11.19 8.74
C VAL A 132 7.06 11.28 9.48
N LEU A 133 6.53 10.16 9.95
CA LEU A 133 5.27 10.07 10.71
C LEU A 133 5.46 10.37 12.21
#